data_AF-A0A0F9P6T8-F1
#
_entry.id   AF-A0A0F9P6T8-F1
#
_cell.length_a   1.000
_cell.length_b   1.000
_cell.length_c   1.000
_cell.angle_alpha   90.00
_cell.angle_beta   90.00
_cell.angle_gamma   90.00
#
_symmetry.space_group_name_H-M   'P 1'
#
loop_
_entity.id
_entity.type
_entity.pdbx_description
1 polymer ?
#
loop_
_entity_poly.entity_id
_entity_poly.type
_entity_poly.pdbx_seq_one_letter_code
_entity_poly.pdbx_strand_id
1 'polypeptide(L)'
;MSFSQWATPARRARLVELLTQSKGLCVHGHDSCTDLADSYSLLTTTKVVCEAVPKAPSDPLYRGEVRLQVRAVTDHRPVLTSEGHCYELASETLIAGWKADDRLKSAQIRKLVNRHLHAAPQIWRRGPFDSIRREEHLSARPVYKVVGIGVNAFTQHRVAQVELPGLKATIWVDLSGIKTEGLSKNQLRKLARYKRGAIPKGMLSQMETRVHQAVKRVL
;
A
#
# COMPACT_ATOMS: atom_id res chain seq x y z
N MET A 1 8.95 6.74 -4.46
CA MET A 1 9.26 5.29 -4.49
C MET A 1 10.11 4.98 -3.27
N SER A 2 9.58 4.25 -2.28
CA SER A 2 10.38 3.81 -1.12
C SER A 2 11.10 2.53 -1.49
N PHE A 3 12.43 2.54 -1.43
CA PHE A 3 13.22 1.32 -1.61
C PHE A 3 12.85 0.30 -0.52
N SER A 4 12.89 -0.99 -0.85
CA SER A 4 12.73 -2.05 0.13
C SER A 4 13.82 -1.92 1.21
N GLN A 5 13.45 -2.10 2.48
CA GLN A 5 14.38 -1.92 3.61
C GLN A 5 15.63 -2.81 3.52
N TRP A 6 15.53 -3.93 2.79
CA TRP A 6 16.65 -4.85 2.62
C TRP A 6 17.73 -4.37 1.64
N ALA A 7 17.42 -3.42 0.74
CA ALA A 7 18.30 -2.98 -0.33
C ALA A 7 19.12 -1.73 0.05
N THR A 8 19.75 -1.72 1.23
CA THR A 8 20.60 -0.63 1.72
C THR A 8 21.89 -0.50 0.88
N PRO A 9 22.49 0.70 0.76
CA PRO A 9 23.73 0.88 -0.01
C PRO A 9 24.87 -0.08 0.42
N ALA A 10 25.02 -0.31 1.73
CA ALA A 10 26.02 -1.23 2.26
C ALA A 10 25.78 -2.69 1.83
N ARG A 11 24.52 -3.15 1.85
CA ARG A 11 24.15 -4.49 1.38
C ARG A 11 24.36 -4.64 -0.13
N ARG A 12 24.07 -3.61 -0.92
CA ARG A 12 24.39 -3.60 -2.35
C ARG A 12 25.89 -3.67 -2.60
N ALA A 13 26.69 -2.89 -1.87
CA ALA A 13 28.14 -2.95 -1.95
C ALA A 13 28.65 -4.36 -1.64
N ARG A 14 28.06 -5.04 -0.65
CA ARG A 14 28.42 -6.43 -0.32
C ARG A 14 28.10 -7.43 -1.43
N LEU A 15 26.99 -7.27 -2.15
CA LEU A 15 26.70 -8.10 -3.33
C LEU A 15 27.68 -7.83 -4.48
N VAL A 16 28.06 -6.57 -4.68
CA VAL A 16 29.07 -6.19 -5.69
C VAL A 16 30.45 -6.73 -5.33
N GLU A 17 30.85 -6.69 -4.05
CA GLU A 17 32.06 -7.34 -3.55
C GLU A 17 32.03 -8.85 -3.84
N LEU A 18 30.92 -9.52 -3.53
CA LEU A 18 30.74 -10.95 -3.79
C LEU A 18 30.93 -11.27 -5.28
N LEU A 19 30.35 -10.45 -6.17
CA LEU A 19 30.47 -10.60 -7.62
C LEU A 19 31.90 -10.32 -8.12
N THR A 20 32.57 -9.32 -7.55
CA THR A 20 33.93 -8.93 -7.94
C THR A 20 34.94 -9.98 -7.49
N GLN A 21 34.76 -10.54 -6.28
CA GLN A 21 35.58 -11.63 -5.75
C GLN A 21 35.42 -12.91 -6.56
N SER A 22 34.20 -13.21 -6.99
CA SER A 22 33.95 -14.39 -7.80
C SER A 22 34.46 -14.24 -9.24
N LYS A 23 34.68 -13.01 -9.74
CA LYS A 23 35.06 -12.73 -11.15
C LYS A 23 34.12 -13.38 -12.18
N GLY A 24 32.88 -13.68 -11.80
CA GLY A 24 31.94 -14.44 -12.62
C GLY A 24 32.11 -15.98 -12.57
N LEU A 25 33.01 -16.50 -11.73
CA LEU A 25 33.24 -17.91 -11.45
C LEU A 25 32.53 -18.37 -10.16
N CYS A 26 32.75 -19.63 -9.78
CA CYS A 26 32.28 -20.24 -8.53
C CYS A 26 32.73 -19.37 -7.32
N VAL A 27 31.80 -18.97 -6.44
CA VAL A 27 32.09 -18.11 -5.26
C VAL A 27 33.13 -18.76 -4.32
N HIS A 28 33.25 -20.09 -4.36
CA HIS A 28 34.22 -20.85 -3.58
C HIS A 28 35.61 -20.95 -4.22
N GLY A 29 35.81 -20.41 -5.43
CA GLY A 29 37.12 -20.38 -6.10
C GLY A 29 37.51 -21.69 -6.80
N HIS A 30 36.55 -22.58 -7.06
CA HIS A 30 36.79 -23.80 -7.84
C HIS A 30 36.84 -23.50 -9.35
N ASP A 31 37.82 -24.08 -10.07
CA ASP A 31 38.02 -23.91 -11.52
C ASP A 31 36.85 -24.47 -12.35
N SER A 32 36.24 -25.56 -11.87
CA SER A 32 34.95 -26.07 -12.30
C SER A 32 34.13 -26.36 -11.04
N CYS A 33 32.94 -25.78 -10.93
CA CYS A 33 32.15 -25.91 -9.71
C CYS A 33 31.50 -27.30 -9.69
N THR A 34 32.20 -28.29 -9.14
CA THR A 34 31.74 -29.68 -9.01
C THR A 34 30.50 -29.81 -8.14
N ASP A 35 30.26 -28.83 -7.26
CA ASP A 35 29.06 -28.78 -6.41
C ASP A 35 27.76 -28.68 -7.22
N LEU A 36 27.80 -28.24 -8.49
CA LEU A 36 26.64 -28.26 -9.39
C LEU A 36 26.33 -29.65 -9.97
N ALA A 37 27.30 -30.56 -9.97
CA ALA A 37 27.09 -31.92 -10.49
C ALA A 37 26.43 -32.84 -9.45
N ASP A 38 26.71 -32.63 -8.16
CA ASP A 38 26.27 -33.54 -7.09
C ASP A 38 25.10 -32.99 -6.25
N SER A 39 24.78 -31.70 -6.32
CA SER A 39 23.68 -31.11 -5.54
C SER A 39 22.30 -31.21 -6.22
N TYR A 40 22.00 -32.32 -6.89
CA TYR A 40 20.61 -32.68 -7.23
C TYR A 40 19.89 -33.19 -5.98
N SER A 41 19.72 -32.32 -4.97
CA SER A 41 18.77 -32.62 -3.90
C SER A 41 17.38 -32.60 -4.52
N LEU A 42 16.73 -33.77 -4.56
CA LEU A 42 15.34 -33.94 -4.97
C LEU A 42 14.46 -33.00 -4.12
N LEU A 43 14.21 -31.78 -4.60
CA LEU A 43 13.25 -30.89 -3.98
C LEU A 43 11.86 -31.48 -4.20
N THR A 44 11.40 -32.23 -3.21
CA THR A 44 10.02 -32.73 -3.13
C THR A 44 9.09 -31.52 -3.05
N THR A 45 8.52 -31.15 -4.18
CA THR A 45 7.41 -30.20 -4.19
C THR A 45 6.14 -30.96 -3.82
N THR A 46 5.72 -30.83 -2.57
CA THR A 46 4.43 -31.35 -2.11
C THR A 46 3.33 -30.53 -2.75
N LYS A 47 2.66 -31.07 -3.78
CA LYS A 47 1.41 -30.49 -4.28
C LYS A 47 0.28 -30.97 -3.41
N VAL A 48 -0.46 -30.02 -2.86
CA VAL A 48 -1.68 -30.28 -2.11
C VAL A 48 -2.82 -30.35 -3.12
N VAL A 49 -3.34 -31.55 -3.37
CA VAL A 49 -4.50 -31.74 -4.24
C VAL A 49 -5.72 -31.90 -3.34
N CYS A 50 -6.69 -31.00 -3.52
CA CYS A 50 -7.98 -31.05 -2.83
C CYS A 50 -8.99 -31.72 -3.78
N GLU A 51 -9.34 -32.97 -3.50
CA GLU A 51 -10.41 -33.65 -4.21
C GLU A 51 -11.69 -33.61 -3.38
N ALA A 52 -12.78 -33.18 -4.02
CA ALA A 52 -14.11 -33.24 -3.44
C ALA A 52 -14.63 -34.67 -3.63
N VAL A 53 -14.60 -35.47 -2.56
CA VAL A 53 -15.16 -36.83 -2.59
C VAL A 53 -16.65 -36.73 -2.26
N PRO A 54 -17.56 -37.09 -3.19
CA PRO A 54 -18.98 -37.15 -2.88
C PRO A 54 -19.23 -38.24 -1.84
N LYS A 55 -19.92 -37.88 -0.75
CA LYS A 55 -20.23 -38.84 0.31
C LYS A 55 -21.31 -39.81 -0.20
N ALA A 56 -21.11 -41.11 0.05
CA ALA A 56 -22.03 -42.14 -0.42
C ALA A 56 -23.45 -41.90 0.12
N PRO A 57 -24.50 -42.08 -0.70
CA PRO A 57 -25.88 -41.79 -0.34
C PRO A 57 -26.46 -42.94 0.49
N SER A 58 -26.10 -43.01 1.77
CA SER A 58 -26.70 -43.96 2.71
C SER A 58 -27.63 -43.31 3.73
N ASP A 59 -27.90 -42.00 3.61
CA ASP A 59 -28.67 -41.25 4.61
C ASP A 59 -29.72 -40.34 3.93
N PRO A 60 -31.03 -40.54 4.18
CA PRO A 60 -32.10 -39.82 3.47
C PRO A 60 -32.30 -38.36 3.90
N LEU A 61 -31.48 -37.83 4.81
CA LEU A 61 -31.53 -36.44 5.29
C LEU A 61 -30.24 -35.64 4.98
N TYR A 62 -29.59 -35.94 3.85
CA TYR A 62 -28.28 -35.35 3.54
C TYR A 62 -28.37 -33.95 2.89
N ARG A 63 -28.20 -32.88 3.70
CA ARG A 63 -27.92 -31.52 3.20
C ARG A 63 -26.47 -31.40 2.73
N GLY A 64 -26.17 -31.83 1.51
CA GLY A 64 -25.09 -31.31 0.65
C GLY A 64 -23.72 -30.94 1.25
N GLU A 65 -23.25 -31.55 2.33
CA GLU A 65 -21.93 -31.25 2.90
C GLU A 65 -20.82 -31.96 2.11
N VAL A 66 -20.00 -31.18 1.41
CA VAL A 66 -18.81 -31.65 0.70
C VAL A 66 -17.64 -31.69 1.68
N ARG A 67 -17.12 -32.89 1.96
CA ARG A 67 -15.91 -33.05 2.78
C ARG A 67 -14.69 -32.98 1.86
N LEU A 68 -13.93 -31.89 1.97
CA LEU A 68 -12.66 -31.77 1.25
C LEU A 68 -11.65 -32.73 1.89
N GLN A 69 -11.22 -33.75 1.16
CA GLN A 69 -10.07 -34.55 1.54
C GLN A 69 -8.82 -33.93 0.93
N VAL A 70 -7.93 -33.49 1.81
CA VAL A 70 -6.63 -32.95 1.42
C VAL A 70 -5.66 -34.12 1.38
N ARG A 71 -5.23 -34.55 0.18
CA ARG A 71 -4.16 -35.52 0.01
C ARG A 71 -2.91 -34.79 -0.49
N ALA A 72 -1.82 -34.96 0.24
CA ALA A 72 -0.51 -34.54 -0.23
C ALA A 72 -0.03 -35.58 -1.25
N VAL A 73 0.09 -35.18 -2.51
CA VAL A 73 0.69 -36.02 -3.55
C VAL A 73 2.13 -35.57 -3.71
N THR A 74 3.07 -36.46 -3.39
CA THR A 74 4.51 -36.24 -3.57
C THR A 74 4.89 -36.68 -4.97
N ASP A 75 4.80 -35.76 -5.94
CA ASP A 75 5.36 -36.00 -7.27
C ASP A 75 6.87 -35.76 -7.23
N HIS A 76 7.64 -36.84 -7.29
CA HIS A 76 9.09 -36.81 -7.44
C HIS A 76 9.45 -36.56 -8.91
N ARG A 77 9.21 -35.35 -9.40
CA ARG A 77 9.70 -34.96 -10.73
C ARG A 77 10.98 -34.15 -10.54
N PRO A 78 12.16 -34.65 -10.96
CA PRO A 78 13.37 -33.84 -10.97
C PRO A 78 13.14 -32.70 -11.98
N VAL A 79 12.88 -31.51 -11.47
CA VAL A 79 12.88 -30.31 -12.30
C VAL A 79 14.34 -29.97 -12.50
N LEU A 80 14.84 -30.19 -13.71
CA LEU A 80 16.13 -29.68 -14.17
C LEU A 80 16.02 -28.16 -14.23
N THR A 81 16.24 -27.47 -13.12
CA THR A 81 16.55 -26.03 -13.17
C THR A 81 17.98 -25.90 -13.66
N SER A 82 18.11 -25.33 -14.86
CA SER A 82 19.38 -25.05 -15.53
C SER A 82 20.40 -24.45 -14.56
N GLU A 83 21.58 -25.07 -14.50
CA GLU A 83 22.89 -24.42 -14.25
C GLU A 83 22.81 -23.10 -13.46
N GLY A 84 22.38 -23.18 -12.21
CA GLY A 84 22.37 -22.01 -11.33
C GLY A 84 23.81 -21.61 -11.03
N HIS A 85 24.30 -20.54 -11.66
CA HIS A 85 25.62 -20.00 -11.35
C HIS A 85 25.74 -19.82 -9.83
N CYS A 86 26.78 -20.35 -9.19
CA CYS A 86 26.89 -20.40 -7.72
C CYS A 86 26.83 -19.02 -7.06
N TYR A 87 27.10 -17.96 -7.82
CA TYR A 87 26.83 -16.59 -7.42
C TYR A 87 25.34 -16.34 -7.12
N GLU A 88 24.42 -16.82 -7.96
CA GLU A 88 22.98 -16.63 -7.79
C GLU A 88 22.52 -17.27 -6.47
N LEU A 89 22.85 -18.55 -6.23
CA LEU A 89 22.54 -19.24 -4.98
C LEU A 89 23.15 -18.55 -3.75
N ALA A 90 24.43 -18.15 -3.83
CA ALA A 90 25.09 -17.42 -2.75
C ALA A 90 24.43 -16.05 -2.49
N SER A 91 24.04 -15.34 -3.55
CA SER A 91 23.37 -14.05 -3.42
C SER A 91 21.96 -14.19 -2.86
N GLU A 92 21.21 -15.21 -3.27
CA GLU A 92 19.85 -15.48 -2.80
C GLU A 92 19.82 -15.87 -1.32
N THR A 93 20.72 -16.76 -0.90
CA THR A 93 20.85 -17.15 0.52
C THR A 93 21.21 -15.96 1.40
N LEU A 94 22.10 -15.10 0.92
CA LEU A 94 22.52 -13.88 1.61
C LEU A 94 21.37 -12.86 1.70
N ILE A 95 20.63 -12.64 0.60
CA ILE A 95 19.42 -11.81 0.58
C ILE A 95 18.33 -12.37 1.50
N ALA A 96 18.16 -13.70 1.55
CA ALA A 96 17.21 -14.36 2.43
C ALA A 96 17.57 -14.12 3.91
N GLY A 97 18.86 -14.23 4.27
CA GLY A 97 19.36 -13.88 5.60
C GLY A 97 19.04 -12.43 5.98
N TRP A 98 19.31 -11.47 5.08
CA TRP A 98 18.98 -10.07 5.32
C TRP A 98 17.49 -9.79 5.50
N LYS A 99 16.62 -10.47 4.72
CA LYS A 99 15.18 -10.37 4.89
C LYS A 99 14.74 -10.93 6.25
N ALA A 100 15.36 -12.01 6.72
CA ALA A 100 15.09 -12.57 8.04
C ALA A 100 15.50 -11.59 9.16
N ASP A 101 16.69 -10.98 9.07
CA ASP A 101 17.16 -9.96 10.01
C ASP A 101 16.22 -8.74 10.07
N ASP A 102 15.77 -8.26 8.91
CA ASP A 102 14.88 -7.10 8.84
C ASP A 102 13.50 -7.41 9.44
N ARG A 103 13.00 -8.64 9.28
CA ARG A 103 11.78 -9.10 9.95
C ARG A 103 11.96 -9.16 11.47
N LEU A 104 13.11 -9.66 11.96
CA LEU A 104 13.42 -9.70 13.39
C LEU A 104 13.52 -8.30 13.99
N LYS A 105 14.25 -7.39 13.34
CA LYS A 105 14.36 -5.98 13.75
C LYS A 105 12.99 -5.30 13.77
N SER A 106 12.20 -5.47 12.71
CA SER A 106 10.84 -4.92 12.66
C SER A 106 9.95 -5.46 13.77
N ALA A 107 10.04 -6.77 14.07
CA ALA A 107 9.30 -7.37 15.17
C ALA A 107 9.76 -6.83 16.54
N GLN A 108 11.05 -6.61 16.74
CA GLN A 108 11.60 -5.99 17.96
C GLN A 108 11.13 -4.55 18.11
N ILE A 109 11.24 -3.73 17.06
CA ILE A 109 10.74 -2.34 17.05
C ILE A 109 9.26 -2.33 17.38
N ARG A 110 8.46 -3.21 16.77
CA ARG A 110 7.03 -3.32 17.06
C ARG A 110 6.76 -3.69 18.51
N LYS A 111 7.54 -4.62 19.09
CA LYS A 111 7.44 -4.95 20.52
C LYS A 111 7.78 -3.76 21.42
N LEU A 112 8.83 -2.99 21.09
CA LEU A 112 9.22 -1.80 21.84
C LEU A 112 8.17 -0.68 21.72
N VAL A 113 7.66 -0.42 20.52
CA VAL A 113 6.58 0.55 20.29
C VAL A 113 5.32 0.14 21.05
N ASN A 114 4.93 -1.13 20.99
CA ASN A 114 3.79 -1.62 21.76
C ASN A 114 4.01 -1.44 23.26
N ARG A 115 5.19 -1.82 23.79
CA ARG A 115 5.54 -1.58 25.20
C ARG A 115 5.47 -0.10 25.54
N HIS A 116 5.98 0.78 24.70
CA HIS A 116 5.89 2.23 24.90
C HIS A 116 4.45 2.74 24.86
N LEU A 117 3.61 2.25 23.95
CA LEU A 117 2.20 2.63 23.88
C LEU A 117 1.40 2.14 25.09
N HIS A 118 1.77 0.98 25.64
CA HIS A 118 1.15 0.44 26.86
C HIS A 118 1.71 1.08 28.15
N ALA A 119 2.99 1.47 28.16
CA ALA A 119 3.64 2.14 29.28
C ALA A 119 3.36 3.65 29.30
N ALA A 120 3.05 4.24 28.14
CA ALA A 120 2.49 5.58 28.09
C ALA A 120 1.28 5.57 29.03
N PRO A 121 1.24 6.47 30.03
CA PRO A 121 0.09 6.55 30.90
C PRO A 121 -1.13 6.60 29.99
N GLN A 122 -2.15 5.79 30.27
CA GLN A 122 -3.43 5.96 29.61
C GLN A 122 -3.90 7.38 29.94
N ILE A 123 -3.54 8.36 29.10
CA ILE A 123 -4.12 9.70 29.06
C ILE A 123 -5.52 9.54 28.40
N TRP A 124 -6.26 8.59 28.93
CA TRP A 124 -7.68 8.34 28.73
C TRP A 124 -8.33 8.55 30.09
N ARG A 125 -8.20 9.77 30.61
CA ARG A 125 -9.27 10.32 31.44
C ARG A 125 -9.98 11.29 30.52
N ARG A 126 -11.21 10.95 30.14
CA ARG A 126 -12.20 11.91 29.62
C ARG A 126 -12.31 13.04 30.65
N GLY A 127 -11.38 13.97 30.63
CA GLY A 127 -11.40 15.14 31.48
C GLY A 127 -12.39 16.14 30.89
N PRO A 128 -12.93 17.08 31.68
CA PRO A 128 -13.73 18.19 31.16
C PRO A 128 -13.01 19.00 30.07
N PHE A 129 -11.68 18.92 29.98
CA PHE A 129 -10.91 19.52 28.88
C PHE A 129 -11.12 18.84 27.51
N ASP A 130 -11.52 17.56 27.47
CA ASP A 130 -11.83 16.89 26.21
C ASP A 130 -13.17 17.30 25.63
N SER A 131 -14.17 17.65 26.45
CA SER A 131 -15.42 18.23 25.92
C SER A 131 -15.17 19.61 25.34
N ILE A 132 -14.40 20.47 26.03
CA ILE A 132 -14.04 21.81 25.51
C ILE A 132 -13.23 21.68 24.22
N ARG A 133 -12.16 20.86 24.19
CA ARG A 133 -11.38 20.65 22.96
C ARG A 133 -12.19 20.02 21.83
N ARG A 134 -13.15 19.15 22.16
CA ARG A 134 -14.07 18.56 21.18
C ARG A 134 -15.05 19.61 20.66
N GLU A 135 -15.60 20.46 21.52
CA GLU A 135 -16.48 21.57 21.14
C GLU A 135 -15.73 22.63 20.34
N GLU A 136 -14.51 22.99 20.74
CA GLU A 136 -13.58 23.81 19.95
C GLU A 136 -13.27 23.15 18.61
N HIS A 137 -13.02 21.84 18.58
CA HIS A 137 -12.78 21.12 17.32
C HIS A 137 -14.04 21.06 16.44
N LEU A 138 -15.22 20.88 17.03
CA LEU A 138 -16.49 20.84 16.30
C LEU A 138 -16.92 22.24 15.83
N SER A 139 -16.58 23.30 16.58
CA SER A 139 -16.87 24.69 16.21
C SER A 139 -15.85 25.26 15.22
N ALA A 140 -14.57 24.89 15.34
CA ALA A 140 -13.52 25.24 14.39
C ALA A 140 -13.56 24.39 13.11
N ARG A 141 -14.36 23.32 13.09
CA ARG A 141 -14.50 22.46 11.91
C ARG A 141 -15.19 23.26 10.80
N PRO A 142 -14.55 23.40 9.62
CA PRO A 142 -15.20 24.09 8.52
C PRO A 142 -16.41 23.26 8.07
N VAL A 143 -17.53 23.96 7.81
CA VAL A 143 -18.79 23.35 7.36
C VAL A 143 -18.57 22.50 6.10
N TYR A 144 -17.66 22.96 5.23
CA TYR A 144 -17.27 22.28 4.01
C TYR A 144 -15.77 22.49 3.73
N LYS A 145 -15.18 21.58 2.96
CA LYS A 145 -13.80 21.68 2.49
C LYS A 145 -13.76 21.59 0.97
N VAL A 146 -13.16 22.58 0.31
CA VAL A 146 -12.93 22.52 -1.14
C VAL A 146 -11.70 21.66 -1.40
N VAL A 147 -11.90 20.51 -2.04
CA VAL A 147 -10.84 19.52 -2.32
C VAL A 147 -10.03 19.91 -3.55
N GLY A 148 -10.73 20.42 -4.56
CA GLY A 148 -10.13 20.77 -5.83
C GLY A 148 -11.14 21.39 -6.78
N ILE A 149 -10.62 21.95 -7.87
CA ILE A 149 -11.42 22.53 -8.94
C ILE A 149 -11.16 21.69 -10.19
N GLY A 150 -12.23 21.27 -10.86
CA GLY A 150 -12.19 20.50 -12.09
C GLY A 150 -13.05 21.13 -13.18
N VAL A 151 -13.23 20.38 -14.26
CA VAL A 151 -14.15 20.70 -15.36
C VAL A 151 -15.10 19.51 -15.49
N ASN A 152 -16.40 19.77 -15.54
CA ASN A 152 -17.39 18.74 -15.79
C ASN A 152 -17.22 18.21 -17.22
N ALA A 153 -17.20 16.88 -17.39
CA ALA A 153 -17.03 16.26 -18.69
C ALA A 153 -18.21 16.55 -19.65
N PHE A 154 -19.42 16.73 -19.12
CA PHE A 154 -20.63 16.91 -19.92
C PHE A 154 -20.89 18.37 -20.29
N THR A 155 -20.88 19.25 -19.30
CA THR A 155 -21.20 20.68 -19.51
C THR A 155 -19.99 21.52 -19.86
N GLN A 156 -18.77 20.98 -19.70
CA GLN A 156 -17.50 21.70 -19.84
C GLN A 156 -17.40 22.94 -18.92
N HIS A 157 -18.30 23.07 -17.95
CA HIS A 157 -18.26 24.11 -16.94
C HIS A 157 -17.24 23.74 -15.86
N ARG A 158 -16.72 24.77 -15.20
CA ARG A 158 -15.81 24.58 -14.07
C ARG A 158 -16.63 24.20 -12.85
N VAL A 159 -16.12 23.25 -12.09
CA VAL A 159 -16.84 22.69 -10.94
C VAL A 159 -15.88 22.58 -9.76
N ALA A 160 -16.32 22.97 -8.57
CA ALA A 160 -15.60 22.72 -7.33
C ALA A 160 -16.03 21.38 -6.75
N GLN A 161 -15.05 20.54 -6.41
CA GLN A 161 -15.25 19.35 -5.59
C GLN A 161 -15.26 19.77 -4.12
N VAL A 162 -16.38 19.58 -3.44
CA VAL A 162 -16.60 20.01 -2.06
C VAL A 162 -16.89 18.79 -1.19
N GLU A 163 -16.07 18.57 -0.18
CA GLU A 163 -16.26 17.54 0.83
C GLU A 163 -17.03 18.11 2.03
N LEU A 164 -18.11 17.42 2.42
CA LEU A 164 -18.86 17.70 3.64
C LEU A 164 -18.41 16.71 4.74
N PRO A 165 -17.54 17.12 5.68
CA PRO A 165 -16.95 16.19 6.64
C PRO A 165 -17.99 15.53 7.57
N GLY A 166 -19.12 16.20 7.82
CA GLY A 166 -20.21 15.63 8.64
C GLY A 166 -20.98 14.51 7.94
N LEU A 167 -21.23 14.63 6.64
CA LEU A 167 -22.03 13.67 5.86
C LEU A 167 -21.18 12.60 5.18
N LYS A 168 -19.85 12.73 5.18
CA LYS A 168 -18.93 11.92 4.34
C LYS A 168 -19.34 11.92 2.85
N ALA A 169 -20.00 12.98 2.42
CA ALA A 169 -20.49 13.15 1.05
C ALA A 169 -19.60 14.15 0.30
N THR A 170 -19.46 13.93 -1.01
CA THR A 170 -18.80 14.86 -1.92
C THR A 170 -19.84 15.45 -2.85
N ILE A 171 -19.89 16.78 -2.92
CA ILE A 171 -20.78 17.53 -3.81
C ILE A 171 -19.94 18.23 -4.86
N TRP A 172 -20.49 18.32 -6.07
CA TRP A 172 -19.89 19.01 -7.20
C TRP A 172 -20.69 20.29 -7.44
N VAL A 173 -20.05 21.44 -7.22
CA VAL A 173 -20.70 22.76 -7.33
C VAL A 173 -20.25 23.46 -8.60
N ASP A 174 -21.21 23.79 -9.47
CA ASP A 174 -20.94 24.55 -10.69
C ASP A 174 -20.46 25.96 -10.37
N LEU A 175 -19.33 26.33 -10.97
CA LEU A 175 -18.69 27.64 -10.86
C LEU A 175 -18.92 28.51 -12.10
N SER A 176 -19.95 28.18 -12.90
CA SER A 176 -20.33 28.98 -14.06
C SER A 176 -20.74 30.40 -13.63
N GLY A 177 -20.30 31.40 -14.38
CA GLY A 177 -20.56 32.82 -14.09
C GLY A 177 -19.62 33.49 -13.10
N ILE A 178 -18.65 32.77 -12.51
CA ILE A 178 -17.57 33.40 -11.72
C ILE A 178 -16.59 34.05 -12.70
N LYS A 179 -16.37 35.37 -12.55
CA LYS A 179 -15.44 36.13 -13.39
C LYS A 179 -14.01 35.68 -13.09
N THR A 180 -13.31 35.15 -14.09
CA THR A 180 -11.90 34.73 -13.97
C THR A 180 -10.95 35.86 -14.34
N GLU A 181 -11.35 37.10 -14.03
CA GLU A 181 -10.53 38.29 -14.29
C GLU A 181 -9.25 38.18 -13.45
N GLY A 182 -8.09 38.24 -14.12
CA GLY A 182 -6.77 38.16 -13.48
C GLY A 182 -6.08 36.79 -13.44
N LEU A 183 -6.71 35.73 -13.97
CA LEU A 183 -6.06 34.41 -14.09
C LEU A 183 -5.57 34.13 -15.51
N SER A 184 -4.27 33.87 -15.64
CA SER A 184 -3.70 33.40 -16.91
C SER A 184 -4.25 32.02 -17.27
N LYS A 185 -4.36 31.72 -18.57
CA LYS A 185 -4.76 30.41 -19.09
C LYS A 185 -3.91 29.26 -18.51
N ASN A 186 -2.62 29.51 -18.25
CA ASN A 186 -1.72 28.54 -17.64
C ASN A 186 -2.06 28.27 -16.17
N GLN A 187 -2.34 29.30 -15.37
CA GLN A 187 -2.79 29.13 -13.98
C GLN A 187 -4.09 28.33 -13.91
N LEU A 188 -5.03 28.60 -14.81
CA LEU A 188 -6.28 27.83 -14.91
C LEU A 188 -6.04 26.35 -15.22
N ARG A 189 -5.14 26.07 -16.18
CA ARG A 189 -4.74 24.69 -16.50
C ARG A 189 -4.04 24.01 -15.33
N LYS A 190 -3.18 24.72 -14.59
CA LYS A 190 -2.49 24.19 -13.41
C LYS A 190 -3.47 23.88 -12.27
N LEU A 191 -4.44 24.76 -12.03
CA LEU A 191 -5.51 24.53 -11.04
C LEU A 191 -6.30 23.27 -11.36
N ALA A 192 -6.69 23.08 -12.63
CA ALA A 192 -7.42 21.90 -13.07
C ALA A 192 -6.59 20.61 -12.97
N ARG A 193 -5.29 20.66 -13.31
CA ARG A 193 -4.42 19.47 -13.37
C ARG A 193 -3.95 19.00 -11.99
N TYR A 194 -3.47 19.92 -11.16
CA TYR A 194 -2.68 19.54 -9.99
C TYR A 194 -3.48 19.52 -8.68
N LYS A 195 -4.78 19.90 -8.71
CA LYS A 195 -5.57 20.21 -7.51
C LYS A 195 -4.81 21.12 -6.52
N ARG A 196 -3.80 21.85 -7.01
CA ARG A 196 -2.79 22.60 -6.27
C ARG A 196 -2.40 23.82 -7.09
N GLY A 197 -2.70 24.99 -6.55
CA GLY A 197 -2.36 26.28 -7.11
C GLY A 197 -2.93 27.36 -6.20
N ALA A 198 -2.23 28.48 -6.07
CA ALA A 198 -2.76 29.63 -5.34
C ALA A 198 -3.95 30.18 -6.13
N ILE A 199 -5.15 30.01 -5.58
CA ILE A 199 -6.36 30.64 -6.12
C ILE A 199 -6.30 32.13 -5.72
N PRO A 200 -6.49 33.08 -6.65
CA PRO A 200 -6.53 34.49 -6.31
C PRO A 200 -7.62 34.76 -5.26
N LYS A 201 -7.33 35.64 -4.31
CA LYS A 201 -8.25 35.95 -3.19
C LYS A 201 -9.64 36.40 -3.67
N GLY A 202 -9.71 37.20 -4.74
CA GLY A 202 -11.00 37.66 -5.30
C GLY A 202 -11.87 36.52 -5.85
N MET A 203 -11.27 35.49 -6.45
CA MET A 203 -12.00 34.32 -6.93
C MET A 203 -12.44 33.41 -5.78
N LEU A 204 -11.63 33.30 -4.72
CA LEU A 204 -11.96 32.52 -3.53
C LEU A 204 -13.26 33.01 -2.88
N SER A 205 -13.43 34.31 -2.67
CA SER A 205 -14.64 34.86 -2.04
C SER A 205 -15.92 34.59 -2.86
N GLN A 206 -15.84 34.72 -4.19
CA GLN A 206 -16.97 34.40 -5.07
C GLN A 206 -17.30 32.91 -5.07
N MET A 207 -16.27 32.06 -5.09
CA MET A 207 -16.40 30.61 -5.01
C MET A 207 -16.98 30.18 -3.68
N GLU A 208 -16.49 30.72 -2.56
CA GLU A 208 -17.00 30.45 -1.21
C GLU A 208 -18.47 30.83 -1.09
N THR A 209 -18.87 31.99 -1.62
CA THR A 209 -20.29 32.41 -1.61
C THR A 209 -21.18 31.42 -2.36
N ARG A 210 -20.74 30.96 -3.54
CA ARG A 210 -21.48 29.98 -4.35
C ARG A 210 -21.53 28.59 -3.71
N VAL A 211 -20.40 28.12 -3.18
CA VAL A 211 -20.34 26.84 -2.47
C VAL A 211 -21.19 26.88 -1.22
N HIS A 212 -21.14 27.97 -0.45
CA HIS A 212 -21.97 28.13 0.75
C HIS A 212 -23.47 28.09 0.41
N GLN A 213 -23.91 28.79 -0.65
CA GLN A 213 -25.29 28.72 -1.13
C GLN A 213 -25.71 27.31 -1.57
N ALA A 214 -24.82 26.58 -2.25
CA ALA A 214 -25.10 25.21 -2.67
C ALA A 214 -25.19 24.25 -1.47
N VAL A 215 -24.27 24.36 -0.52
CA VAL A 215 -24.26 23.55 0.71
C VAL A 215 -25.51 23.83 1.56
N LYS A 216 -25.93 25.09 1.68
CA LYS A 216 -27.17 25.48 2.38
C LYS A 216 -28.45 24.88 1.78
N ARG A 217 -28.44 24.50 0.50
CA ARG A 217 -29.58 23.83 -0.15
C ARG A 217 -29.61 22.32 0.09
N VAL A 218 -28.46 21.73 0.44
CA VAL A 218 -28.32 20.28 0.62
C VAL A 218 -28.44 19.89 2.09
N LEU A 219 -27.99 20.74 3.00
CA LEU A 219 -28.22 20.63 4.45
C LEU A 219 -29.63 21.10 4.81
#